data_AF-A0AAV3B986-F1
#
_entry.id   AF-A0AAV3B986-F1
#
_cell.length_a   1.000
_cell.length_b   1.000
_cell.length_c   1.000
_cell.angle_alpha   90.00
_cell.angle_beta   90.00
_cell.angle_gamma   90.00
#
_symmetry.space_group_name_H-M   'P 1'
#
loop_
_entity.id
_entity.type
_entity.pdbx_description
1 polymer ?
#
loop_
_entity_poly.entity_id
_entity_poly.type
_entity_poly.pdbx_seq_one_letter_code
_entity_poly.pdbx_strand_id
1 'polypeptide(L)'
;MKLKKQVTVCGAAIFCVAVFSLYLMLDKVQHDPPRRQNGGNFPRSQISVLQNRIEQLEQLLEENHEIISWIKTFDKYYYDQTQHILNNMVVKLQEDPRRRFIWSEISFFSKWWDNINSQKRTAVRRLVANGQLEMTTGGWVMPDEANTHYFAMIDQMIEGHQWLKKNIGVNPRSGWAVDPFGHSSTMPYLLKRSNITSMLIQRVHYSIKKHFAATRSLEFMWRQAWDPDSGTDIFCHMMPFYSYDVPHTCGPDPKICCQFDFRRLPGGRINCPWKTPPRAITESNVAERANLLLDQYRKKSKLYRSKVVLVPLGDDFRYDKLQEWDAQFLNYQKLFDYMNSHPELHVKGRVTYQCGNGHHWAFYWTQIPVSPNIRGAEILYSLAINHARRAGLESKYPLSDYALLTDARRNLGLFQHHDAITGTAKEAVVIDYGVRLLHSLMNLKRILINAAHYLVVADKEKYHYDHSVPFFSTVTVLWL
;
A
#
# COMPACT_ATOMS: atom_id res chain seq x y z
N MET A 1 -7.38 -31.05 -18.21
CA MET A 1 -6.74 -30.25 -17.14
C MET A 1 -7.20 -28.78 -17.08
N LYS A 2 -7.65 -28.14 -18.18
CA LYS A 2 -8.18 -26.75 -18.18
C LYS A 2 -9.62 -26.62 -17.62
N LEU A 3 -10.49 -27.61 -17.86
CA LEU A 3 -11.88 -27.59 -17.39
C LEU A 3 -12.02 -27.72 -15.86
N LYS A 4 -11.20 -28.58 -15.22
CA LYS A 4 -11.21 -28.73 -13.75
C LYS A 4 -10.82 -27.44 -13.02
N LYS A 5 -9.87 -26.65 -13.55
CA LYS A 5 -9.47 -25.36 -12.96
C LYS A 5 -10.57 -24.29 -13.05
N GLN A 6 -11.30 -24.22 -14.16
CA GLN A 6 -12.43 -23.29 -14.29
C GLN A 6 -13.61 -23.67 -13.38
N VAL A 7 -13.93 -24.96 -13.26
CA VAL A 7 -15.01 -25.43 -12.38
C VAL A 7 -14.70 -25.18 -10.89
N THR A 8 -13.44 -25.32 -10.45
CA THR A 8 -13.06 -25.07 -9.05
C THR A 8 -12.92 -23.58 -8.73
N VAL A 9 -12.44 -22.75 -9.65
CA VAL A 9 -12.39 -21.27 -9.50
C VAL A 9 -13.81 -20.69 -9.52
N CYS A 10 -14.69 -21.17 -10.38
CA CYS A 10 -16.12 -20.86 -10.30
C CYS A 10 -16.72 -21.37 -8.98
N GLY A 11 -16.32 -22.53 -8.48
CA GLY A 11 -16.77 -23.07 -7.19
C GLY A 11 -16.38 -22.22 -5.98
N ALA A 12 -15.16 -21.71 -5.92
CA ALA A 12 -14.70 -20.80 -4.86
C ALA A 12 -15.35 -19.41 -4.96
N ALA A 13 -15.52 -18.89 -6.19
CA ALA A 13 -16.25 -17.66 -6.43
C ALA A 13 -17.74 -17.81 -6.05
N ILE A 14 -18.37 -18.95 -6.37
CA ILE A 14 -19.75 -19.28 -5.97
C ILE A 14 -19.83 -19.48 -4.46
N PHE A 15 -18.83 -20.07 -3.81
CA PHE A 15 -18.80 -20.24 -2.35
C PHE A 15 -18.68 -18.89 -1.64
N CYS A 16 -17.76 -18.02 -2.07
CA CYS A 16 -17.65 -16.66 -1.53
C CYS A 16 -18.92 -15.86 -1.81
N VAL A 17 -19.43 -15.85 -3.05
CA VAL A 17 -20.69 -15.18 -3.39
C VAL A 17 -21.86 -15.75 -2.61
N ALA A 18 -21.94 -17.05 -2.35
CA ALA A 18 -23.00 -17.67 -1.57
C ALA A 18 -22.89 -17.34 -0.08
N VAL A 19 -21.69 -17.37 0.50
CA VAL A 19 -21.42 -16.98 1.89
C VAL A 19 -21.71 -15.49 2.09
N PHE A 20 -21.28 -14.64 1.16
CA PHE A 20 -21.57 -13.20 1.17
C PHE A 20 -23.04 -12.89 0.88
N SER A 21 -23.72 -13.65 0.00
CA SER A 21 -25.16 -13.52 -0.25
C SER A 21 -25.99 -13.96 0.95
N LEU A 22 -25.54 -14.98 1.69
CA LEU A 22 -26.14 -15.36 2.98
C LEU A 22 -25.97 -14.24 4.02
N TYR A 23 -24.81 -13.59 4.03
CA TYR A 23 -24.52 -12.45 4.91
C TYR A 23 -25.38 -11.21 4.57
N LEU A 24 -25.55 -10.90 3.27
CA LEU A 24 -26.42 -9.83 2.78
C LEU A 24 -27.92 -10.14 3.01
N MET A 25 -28.31 -11.42 2.93
CA MET A 25 -29.67 -11.84 3.30
C MET A 25 -29.90 -11.69 4.80
N LEU A 26 -28.91 -11.98 5.65
CA LEU A 26 -28.98 -11.74 7.10
C LEU A 26 -29.12 -10.24 7.43
N ASP A 27 -28.42 -9.37 6.69
CA ASP A 27 -28.48 -7.91 6.86
C ASP A 27 -29.84 -7.32 6.44
N LYS A 28 -30.44 -7.86 5.36
CA LYS A 28 -31.82 -7.53 4.95
C LYS A 28 -32.88 -7.99 5.92
N VAL A 29 -32.71 -9.16 6.54
CA VAL A 29 -33.62 -9.68 7.57
C VAL A 29 -33.60 -8.82 8.84
N GLN A 30 -32.51 -8.10 9.12
CA GLN A 30 -32.42 -7.13 10.22
C GLN A 30 -33.07 -5.76 9.93
N HIS A 31 -33.38 -5.44 8.66
CA HIS A 31 -33.88 -4.13 8.23
C HIS A 31 -35.34 -4.12 7.76
N ASP A 32 -36.05 -5.26 7.81
CA ASP A 32 -37.49 -5.27 7.48
C ASP A 32 -38.29 -4.67 8.65
N PRO A 33 -39.12 -3.63 8.42
CA PRO A 33 -39.96 -3.09 9.48
C PRO A 33 -41.01 -4.14 9.88
N PRO A 34 -41.42 -4.20 11.16
CA PRO A 34 -42.28 -5.28 11.63
C PRO A 34 -43.66 -5.15 10.98
N ARG A 35 -43.93 -5.98 9.97
CA ARG A 35 -45.31 -6.31 9.62
C ARG A 35 -45.90 -7.04 10.81
N ARG A 36 -46.92 -6.42 11.41
CA ARG A 36 -47.76 -7.00 12.47
C ARG A 36 -48.13 -8.45 12.12
N GLN A 37 -47.45 -9.40 12.74
CA GLN A 37 -47.98 -10.72 12.99
C GLN A 37 -47.74 -11.08 14.45
N ASN A 38 -48.80 -11.56 15.06
CA ASN A 38 -48.94 -11.87 16.48
C ASN A 38 -47.83 -12.81 16.98
N GLY A 39 -47.45 -12.59 18.24
CA GLY A 39 -46.65 -13.43 19.13
C GLY A 39 -46.06 -14.71 18.53
N GLY A 40 -44.76 -14.69 18.25
CA GLY A 40 -43.97 -15.87 17.92
C GLY A 40 -42.59 -15.74 18.51
N ASN A 41 -42.31 -16.56 19.53
CA ASN A 41 -40.99 -16.74 20.15
C ASN A 41 -39.95 -17.01 19.05
N PHE A 42 -38.89 -16.20 18.96
CA PHE A 42 -37.74 -16.55 18.11
C PHE A 42 -37.12 -17.86 18.66
N PRO A 43 -37.07 -18.97 17.91
CA PRO A 43 -36.67 -20.25 18.47
C PRO A 43 -35.17 -20.25 18.82
N ARG A 44 -34.82 -20.60 20.07
CA ARG A 44 -33.43 -20.85 20.52
C ARG A 44 -32.62 -21.75 19.57
N SER A 45 -33.30 -22.60 18.79
CA SER A 45 -32.70 -23.48 17.78
C SER A 45 -32.09 -22.75 16.58
N GLN A 46 -32.56 -21.57 16.20
CA GLN A 46 -31.94 -20.80 15.11
C GLN A 46 -30.64 -20.10 15.57
N ILE A 47 -30.60 -19.66 16.82
CA ILE A 47 -29.40 -19.08 17.45
C ILE A 47 -28.30 -20.14 17.59
N SER A 48 -28.65 -21.36 18.01
CA SER A 48 -27.68 -22.45 18.13
C SER A 48 -27.15 -22.93 16.77
N VAL A 49 -27.99 -22.94 15.72
CA VAL A 49 -27.55 -23.25 14.34
C VAL A 49 -26.61 -22.18 13.80
N LEU A 50 -26.85 -20.90 14.12
CA LEU A 50 -25.96 -19.80 13.77
C LEU A 50 -24.64 -19.86 14.54
N GLN A 51 -24.67 -20.14 15.84
CA GLN A 51 -23.47 -20.33 16.68
C GLN A 51 -22.60 -21.46 16.14
N ASN A 52 -23.20 -22.61 15.83
CA ASN A 52 -22.49 -23.79 15.35
C ASN A 52 -21.85 -23.56 13.96
N ARG A 53 -22.53 -22.82 13.06
CA ARG A 53 -21.94 -22.41 11.77
C ARG A 53 -20.78 -21.42 11.91
N ILE A 54 -20.77 -20.62 12.98
CA ILE A 54 -19.71 -19.63 13.22
C ILE A 54 -18.52 -20.26 13.92
N GLU A 55 -18.73 -21.14 14.90
CA GLU A 55 -17.66 -21.98 15.47
C GLU A 55 -17.00 -22.83 14.38
N GLN A 56 -17.77 -23.39 13.44
CA GLN A 56 -17.21 -24.04 12.26
C GLN A 56 -16.38 -23.10 11.38
N LEU A 57 -16.78 -21.83 11.22
CA LEU A 57 -16.00 -20.85 10.45
C LEU A 57 -14.73 -20.41 11.17
N GLU A 58 -14.77 -20.28 12.51
CA GLU A 58 -13.61 -19.97 13.36
C GLU A 58 -12.61 -21.14 13.35
N GLN A 59 -13.09 -22.37 13.48
CA GLN A 59 -12.26 -23.56 13.40
C GLN A 59 -11.67 -23.74 12.00
N LEU A 60 -12.45 -23.51 10.94
CA LEU A 60 -11.93 -23.51 9.57
C LEU A 60 -10.91 -22.38 9.34
N LEU A 61 -11.02 -21.25 10.04
CA LEU A 61 -10.02 -20.16 10.00
C LEU A 61 -8.72 -20.55 10.70
N GLU A 62 -8.79 -21.19 11.87
CA GLU A 62 -7.62 -21.71 12.59
C GLU A 62 -6.91 -22.81 11.79
N GLU A 63 -7.66 -23.76 11.21
CA GLU A 63 -7.13 -24.82 10.35
C GLU A 63 -6.51 -24.25 9.06
N ASN A 64 -7.08 -23.18 8.47
CA ASN A 64 -6.49 -22.51 7.32
C ASN A 64 -5.26 -21.66 7.67
N HIS A 65 -5.12 -21.18 8.91
CA HIS A 65 -3.97 -20.39 9.35
C HIS A 65 -2.65 -21.16 9.21
N GLU A 66 -2.64 -22.46 9.51
CA GLU A 66 -1.47 -23.33 9.29
C GLU A 66 -1.14 -23.47 7.80
N ILE A 67 -2.14 -23.57 6.92
CA ILE A 67 -1.96 -23.68 5.47
C ILE A 67 -1.46 -22.37 4.87
N ILE A 68 -1.97 -21.23 5.35
CA ILE A 68 -1.60 -19.88 4.90
C ILE A 68 -0.16 -19.52 5.28
N SER A 69 0.38 -20.08 6.36
CA SER A 69 1.78 -19.86 6.78
C SER A 69 2.83 -20.24 5.71
N TRP A 70 2.45 -21.07 4.72
CA TRP A 70 3.34 -21.52 3.63
C TRP A 70 3.28 -20.67 2.35
N ILE A 71 2.37 -19.70 2.27
CA ILE A 71 2.00 -18.95 1.05
C ILE A 71 2.81 -17.64 0.89
N LYS A 72 3.02 -17.16 -0.35
CA LYS A 72 3.66 -15.85 -0.67
C LYS A 72 2.79 -14.62 -0.31
N THR A 73 2.41 -14.51 0.96
CA THR A 73 1.61 -13.42 1.54
C THR A 73 2.41 -12.13 1.71
N PHE A 74 1.76 -11.07 2.22
CA PHE A 74 2.43 -9.84 2.68
C PHE A 74 3.62 -10.16 3.61
N ASP A 75 3.44 -11.09 4.54
CA ASP A 75 4.49 -11.49 5.47
C ASP A 75 5.65 -12.20 4.76
N LYS A 76 5.37 -13.07 3.79
CA LYS A 76 6.43 -13.75 3.03
C LYS A 76 7.22 -12.79 2.14
N TYR A 77 6.56 -11.83 1.48
CA TYR A 77 7.27 -10.76 0.77
C TYR A 77 8.15 -9.94 1.71
N TYR A 78 7.65 -9.67 2.92
CA TYR A 78 8.43 -8.98 3.94
C TYR A 78 9.70 -9.74 4.31
N TYR A 79 9.60 -11.03 4.68
CA TYR A 79 10.77 -11.81 5.12
C TYR A 79 11.71 -12.17 3.96
N ASP A 80 11.18 -12.52 2.79
CA ASP A 80 11.99 -12.97 1.65
C ASP A 80 12.74 -11.82 0.96
N GLN A 81 12.21 -10.58 1.02
CA GLN A 81 12.71 -9.46 0.20
C GLN A 81 12.74 -8.13 0.95
N THR A 82 11.58 -7.62 1.38
CA THR A 82 11.48 -6.22 1.87
C THR A 82 12.35 -5.95 3.10
N GLN A 83 12.44 -6.91 4.02
CA GLN A 83 13.30 -6.79 5.21
C GLN A 83 14.77 -6.63 4.81
N HIS A 84 15.24 -7.37 3.81
CA HIS A 84 16.61 -7.24 3.30
C HIS A 84 16.85 -5.88 2.66
N ILE A 85 15.90 -5.38 1.86
CA ILE A 85 15.96 -4.06 1.23
C ILE A 85 16.13 -2.96 2.28
N LEU A 86 15.27 -2.95 3.31
CA LEU A 86 15.28 -1.93 4.35
C LEU A 86 16.50 -2.05 5.29
N ASN A 87 16.95 -3.27 5.59
CA ASN A 87 18.20 -3.48 6.34
C ASN A 87 19.41 -2.94 5.57
N ASN A 88 19.50 -3.27 4.27
CA ASN A 88 20.59 -2.79 3.42
C ASN A 88 20.52 -1.28 3.25
N MET A 89 19.34 -0.69 3.10
CA MET A 89 19.14 0.77 2.99
C MET A 89 19.79 1.52 4.16
N VAL A 90 19.58 1.08 5.41
CA VAL A 90 20.18 1.74 6.58
C VAL A 90 21.71 1.69 6.54
N VAL A 91 22.29 0.54 6.17
CA VAL A 91 23.75 0.38 6.08
C VAL A 91 24.29 1.21 4.93
N LYS A 92 23.75 1.00 3.73
CA LYS A 92 24.25 1.53 2.47
C LYS A 92 24.08 3.03 2.33
N LEU A 93 23.05 3.65 2.92
CA LEU A 93 22.93 5.11 2.92
C LEU A 93 23.96 5.78 3.85
N GLN A 94 24.39 5.12 4.92
CA GLN A 94 25.40 5.68 5.84
C GLN A 94 26.83 5.64 5.28
N GLU A 95 27.11 4.74 4.33
CA GLU A 95 28.43 4.61 3.70
C GLU A 95 28.81 5.83 2.84
N ASP A 96 27.85 6.51 2.22
CA ASP A 96 28.13 7.70 1.39
C ASP A 96 26.97 8.71 1.44
N PRO A 97 27.23 9.97 1.86
CA PRO A 97 26.20 11.00 2.01
C PRO A 97 25.56 11.45 0.69
N ARG A 98 26.05 11.01 -0.47
CA ARG A 98 25.47 11.28 -1.80
C ARG A 98 24.37 10.28 -2.17
N ARG A 99 24.30 9.13 -1.51
CA ARG A 99 23.25 8.14 -1.76
C ARG A 99 21.89 8.70 -1.34
N ARG A 100 20.87 8.48 -2.17
CA ARG A 100 19.49 8.92 -1.96
C ARG A 100 18.55 7.76 -2.25
N PHE A 101 17.52 7.57 -1.44
CA PHE A 101 16.52 6.52 -1.62
C PHE A 101 15.13 7.07 -1.27
N ILE A 102 14.11 6.68 -2.03
CA ILE A 102 12.71 7.01 -1.74
C ILE A 102 11.94 5.76 -1.32
N TRP A 103 10.96 5.92 -0.43
CA TRP A 103 10.09 4.84 0.03
C TRP A 103 8.63 5.30 0.11
N SER A 104 7.70 4.47 -0.37
CA SER A 104 6.27 4.83 -0.42
C SER A 104 5.38 4.04 0.54
N GLU A 105 5.57 2.73 0.65
CA GLU A 105 4.64 1.81 1.31
C GLU A 105 4.89 1.74 2.82
N ILE A 106 4.10 2.48 3.60
CA ILE A 106 4.31 2.58 5.05
C ILE A 106 3.94 1.29 5.79
N SER A 107 3.07 0.44 5.23
CA SER A 107 2.75 -0.89 5.79
C SER A 107 4.00 -1.76 6.00
N PHE A 108 4.83 -1.92 4.97
CA PHE A 108 6.10 -2.64 5.08
C PHE A 108 7.09 -1.94 5.99
N PHE A 109 7.17 -0.60 5.91
CA PHE A 109 8.10 0.17 6.72
C PHE A 109 7.77 0.08 8.22
N SER A 110 6.48 0.12 8.58
CA SER A 110 6.00 -0.08 9.94
C SER A 110 6.37 -1.46 10.47
N LYS A 111 6.08 -2.51 9.69
CA LYS A 111 6.41 -3.89 10.10
C LYS A 111 7.93 -4.06 10.32
N TRP A 112 8.75 -3.46 9.46
CA TRP A 112 10.20 -3.45 9.64
C TRP A 112 10.63 -2.67 10.88
N TRP A 113 10.06 -1.50 11.10
CA TRP A 113 10.38 -0.60 12.21
C TRP A 113 10.19 -1.25 13.57
N ASP A 114 9.15 -2.07 13.72
CA ASP A 114 8.84 -2.77 14.96
C ASP A 114 9.92 -3.82 15.32
N ASN A 115 10.63 -4.34 14.32
CA ASN A 115 11.64 -5.40 14.48
C ASN A 115 13.09 -4.88 14.61
N ILE A 116 13.33 -3.58 14.52
CA ILE A 116 14.67 -3.00 14.60
C ILE A 116 14.96 -2.34 15.95
N ASN A 117 16.24 -2.37 16.33
CA ASN A 117 16.73 -1.76 17.56
C ASN A 117 16.73 -0.22 17.52
N SER A 118 16.91 0.40 18.70
CA SER A 118 16.95 1.86 18.85
C SER A 118 18.05 2.53 18.02
N GLN A 119 19.21 1.89 17.86
CA GLN A 119 20.32 2.42 17.05
C GLN A 119 19.93 2.57 15.58
N LYS A 120 19.33 1.53 14.97
CA LYS A 120 18.81 1.59 13.59
C LYS A 120 17.71 2.64 13.45
N ARG A 121 16.79 2.73 14.43
CA ARG A 121 15.73 3.75 14.43
C ARG A 121 16.31 5.17 14.42
N THR A 122 17.33 5.43 15.23
CA THR A 122 18.03 6.72 15.26
C THR A 122 18.75 6.99 13.93
N ALA A 123 19.41 5.99 13.35
CA ALA A 123 20.06 6.12 12.03
C ALA A 123 19.04 6.50 10.94
N VAL A 124 17.89 5.84 10.89
CA VAL A 124 16.81 6.19 9.94
C VAL A 124 16.36 7.63 10.12
N ARG A 125 16.08 8.07 11.36
CA ARG A 125 15.67 9.46 11.59
C ARG A 125 16.72 10.46 11.10
N ARG A 126 18.01 10.15 11.28
CA ARG A 126 19.11 10.96 10.74
C ARG A 126 19.14 10.97 9.20
N LEU A 127 18.94 9.82 8.56
CA LEU A 127 18.88 9.67 7.10
C LEU A 127 17.69 10.42 6.50
N VAL A 128 16.56 10.50 7.21
CA VAL A 128 15.42 11.30 6.79
C VAL A 128 15.71 12.78 6.99
N ALA A 129 16.25 13.17 8.15
CA ALA A 129 16.55 14.56 8.47
C ALA A 129 17.60 15.19 7.53
N ASN A 130 18.58 14.41 7.06
CA ASN A 130 19.61 14.89 6.12
C ASN A 130 19.20 14.73 4.64
N GLY A 131 17.97 14.26 4.37
CA GLY A 131 17.41 14.10 3.03
C GLY A 131 18.00 12.93 2.23
N GLN A 132 18.68 11.98 2.87
CA GLN A 132 19.12 10.74 2.21
C GLN A 132 17.99 9.74 1.97
N LEU A 133 17.00 9.73 2.86
CA LEU A 133 15.78 8.94 2.74
C LEU A 133 14.58 9.88 2.67
N GLU A 134 13.80 9.81 1.58
CA GLU A 134 12.55 10.56 1.43
C GLU A 134 11.34 9.62 1.47
N MET A 135 10.34 9.98 2.27
CA MET A 135 9.05 9.28 2.30
C MET A 135 8.09 9.93 1.31
N THR A 136 7.71 9.20 0.26
CA THR A 136 6.84 9.68 -0.82
C THR A 136 5.43 9.12 -0.68
N THR A 137 4.40 9.92 -0.95
CA THR A 137 2.97 9.66 -0.65
C THR A 137 2.67 9.48 0.84
N GLY A 138 3.36 8.54 1.50
CA GLY A 138 3.24 8.17 2.90
C GLY A 138 1.95 7.46 3.26
N GLY A 139 1.20 6.95 2.28
CA GLY A 139 0.05 6.09 2.53
C GLY A 139 0.46 4.74 3.09
N TRP A 140 -0.46 4.04 3.73
CA TRP A 140 -0.23 2.66 4.18
C TRP A 140 0.18 1.76 2.99
N VAL A 141 -0.39 2.02 1.82
CA VAL A 141 -0.08 1.37 0.54
C VAL A 141 -0.06 2.41 -0.58
N MET A 142 0.38 1.98 -1.78
CA MET A 142 0.03 2.64 -3.03
C MET A 142 -1.33 2.07 -3.48
N PRO A 143 -2.44 2.80 -3.30
CA PRO A 143 -3.75 2.21 -3.49
C PRO A 143 -4.11 2.07 -4.97
N ASP A 144 -5.07 1.20 -5.26
CA ASP A 144 -5.80 1.26 -6.51
C ASP A 144 -6.55 2.60 -6.62
N GLU A 145 -6.70 3.08 -7.86
CA GLU A 145 -7.40 4.31 -8.17
C GLU A 145 -8.71 4.06 -8.95
N ALA A 146 -9.01 2.81 -9.32
CA ALA A 146 -10.23 2.45 -10.05
C ALA A 146 -11.37 1.95 -9.13
N ASN A 147 -11.11 0.94 -8.31
CA ASN A 147 -12.15 0.25 -7.51
C ASN A 147 -12.27 0.80 -6.09
N THR A 148 -11.25 1.51 -5.62
CA THR A 148 -11.21 2.01 -4.25
C THR A 148 -12.18 3.16 -4.02
N HIS A 149 -12.97 3.05 -2.94
CA HIS A 149 -13.80 4.16 -2.48
C HIS A 149 -12.95 5.23 -1.78
N TYR A 150 -13.27 6.51 -1.98
CA TYR A 150 -12.47 7.62 -1.44
C TYR A 150 -12.31 7.58 0.10
N PHE A 151 -13.30 7.07 0.85
CA PHE A 151 -13.17 6.84 2.30
C PHE A 151 -11.98 5.93 2.62
N ALA A 152 -11.85 4.81 1.92
CA ALA A 152 -10.74 3.89 2.16
C ALA A 152 -9.39 4.47 1.67
N MET A 153 -9.39 5.32 0.62
CA MET A 153 -8.19 6.07 0.21
C MET A 153 -7.73 7.04 1.31
N ILE A 154 -8.67 7.70 1.98
CA ILE A 154 -8.40 8.63 3.08
C ILE A 154 -7.89 7.85 4.29
N ASP A 155 -8.56 6.77 4.70
CA ASP A 155 -8.19 6.00 5.89
C ASP A 155 -6.77 5.42 5.77
N GLN A 156 -6.42 4.82 4.62
CA GLN A 156 -5.06 4.29 4.43
C GLN A 156 -4.00 5.41 4.42
N MET A 157 -4.36 6.62 3.96
CA MET A 157 -3.47 7.78 3.96
C MET A 157 -3.26 8.31 5.38
N ILE A 158 -4.34 8.40 6.16
CA ILE A 158 -4.31 8.79 7.57
C ILE A 158 -3.43 7.82 8.35
N GLU A 159 -3.59 6.50 8.20
CA GLU A 159 -2.76 5.55 8.96
C GLU A 159 -1.27 5.68 8.65
N GLY A 160 -0.92 5.81 7.37
CA GLY A 160 0.47 6.02 6.99
C GLY A 160 1.04 7.36 7.50
N HIS A 161 0.28 8.46 7.37
CA HIS A 161 0.71 9.80 7.80
C HIS A 161 0.85 9.89 9.33
N GLN A 162 -0.11 9.36 10.09
CA GLN A 162 -0.05 9.32 11.55
C GLN A 162 1.13 8.47 12.01
N TRP A 163 1.37 7.32 11.38
CA TRP A 163 2.50 6.48 11.70
C TRP A 163 3.84 7.18 11.45
N LEU A 164 3.99 7.84 10.29
CA LEU A 164 5.17 8.62 9.92
C LEU A 164 5.40 9.76 10.91
N LYS A 165 4.35 10.53 11.24
CA LYS A 165 4.44 11.65 12.17
C LYS A 165 4.87 11.20 13.56
N LYS A 166 4.30 10.09 14.06
CA LYS A 166 4.59 9.55 15.40
C LYS A 166 6.00 8.96 15.51
N ASN A 167 6.43 8.17 14.53
CA ASN A 167 7.66 7.38 14.64
C ASN A 167 8.90 8.09 14.07
N ILE A 168 8.72 8.82 12.97
CA ILE A 168 9.81 9.44 12.19
C ILE A 168 9.80 10.96 12.33
N GLY A 169 8.62 11.58 12.46
CA GLY A 169 8.47 13.02 12.62
C GLY A 169 8.33 13.79 11.30
N VAL A 170 7.99 13.13 10.19
CA VAL A 170 7.91 13.74 8.85
C VAL A 170 6.51 13.71 8.25
N ASN A 171 6.26 14.68 7.37
CA ASN A 171 5.10 14.74 6.50
C ASN A 171 5.59 14.67 5.04
N PRO A 172 5.11 13.71 4.22
CA PRO A 172 5.44 13.64 2.80
C PRO A 172 5.09 14.93 2.06
N ARG A 173 5.88 15.28 1.04
CA ARG A 173 5.65 16.47 0.19
C ARG A 173 5.34 16.16 -1.27
N SER A 174 5.66 14.94 -1.68
CA SER A 174 5.56 14.46 -3.06
C SER A 174 4.75 13.16 -3.09
N GLY A 175 3.75 13.08 -3.94
CA GLY A 175 3.02 11.86 -4.27
C GLY A 175 3.77 11.02 -5.30
N TRP A 176 3.70 9.72 -5.14
CA TRP A 176 4.36 8.73 -5.97
C TRP A 176 3.40 7.57 -6.23
N ALA A 177 2.91 7.45 -7.46
CA ALA A 177 1.94 6.45 -7.89
C ALA A 177 2.35 5.85 -9.24
N VAL A 178 3.27 4.88 -9.23
CA VAL A 178 3.80 4.29 -10.47
C VAL A 178 3.06 3.05 -10.95
N ASP A 179 2.34 2.38 -10.05
CA ASP A 179 1.75 1.07 -10.33
C ASP A 179 0.22 0.93 -10.28
N PRO A 180 -0.60 1.91 -9.86
CA PRO A 180 -2.05 1.83 -10.05
C PRO A 180 -2.41 1.67 -11.54
N PHE A 181 -3.38 0.80 -11.86
CA PHE A 181 -3.75 0.49 -13.25
C PHE A 181 -4.68 1.55 -13.86
N GLY A 182 -4.11 2.73 -14.12
CA GLY A 182 -4.87 3.94 -14.42
C GLY A 182 -4.92 4.85 -13.19
N HIS A 183 -5.26 6.11 -13.43
CA HIS A 183 -5.25 7.14 -12.38
C HIS A 183 -6.58 7.88 -12.35
N SER A 184 -7.01 8.26 -11.15
CA SER A 184 -8.26 8.93 -10.87
C SER A 184 -8.03 10.38 -10.46
N SER A 185 -8.95 11.28 -10.78
CA SER A 185 -8.91 12.66 -10.29
C SER A 185 -9.13 12.76 -8.78
N THR A 186 -9.56 11.69 -8.12
CA THR A 186 -9.70 11.65 -6.65
C THR A 186 -8.34 11.78 -5.95
N MET A 187 -7.30 11.09 -6.42
CA MET A 187 -5.97 11.11 -5.81
C MET A 187 -5.35 12.52 -5.74
N PRO A 188 -5.27 13.32 -6.83
CA PRO A 188 -4.73 14.67 -6.78
C PRO A 188 -5.46 15.57 -5.78
N TYR A 189 -6.80 15.45 -5.69
CA TYR A 189 -7.58 16.18 -4.70
C TYR A 189 -7.17 15.82 -3.28
N LEU A 190 -7.13 14.52 -2.95
CA LEU A 190 -6.77 14.06 -1.61
C LEU A 190 -5.35 14.47 -1.24
N LEU A 191 -4.38 14.31 -2.15
CA LEU A 191 -3.00 14.73 -1.93
C LEU A 191 -2.90 16.23 -1.65
N LYS A 192 -3.57 17.06 -2.46
CA LYS A 192 -3.60 18.51 -2.26
C LYS A 192 -4.19 18.89 -0.90
N ARG A 193 -5.30 18.27 -0.51
CA ARG A 193 -5.95 18.49 0.79
C ARG A 193 -5.12 17.99 1.98
N SER A 194 -4.19 17.07 1.73
CA SER A 194 -3.19 16.57 2.68
C SER A 194 -1.87 17.35 2.65
N ASN A 195 -1.85 18.54 2.04
CA ASN A 195 -0.68 19.43 1.93
C ASN A 195 0.51 18.84 1.14
N ILE A 196 0.23 17.91 0.23
CA ILE A 196 1.20 17.40 -0.76
C ILE A 196 1.10 18.29 -2.01
N THR A 197 2.24 18.76 -2.49
CA THR A 197 2.31 19.82 -3.52
C THR A 197 2.52 19.30 -4.94
N SER A 198 3.03 18.07 -5.07
CA SER A 198 3.34 17.44 -6.35
C SER A 198 2.96 15.97 -6.32
N MET A 199 2.73 15.39 -7.49
CA MET A 199 2.53 13.96 -7.65
C MET A 199 3.18 13.45 -8.93
N LEU A 200 3.55 12.18 -8.94
CA LEU A 200 4.03 11.47 -10.12
C LEU A 200 3.14 10.28 -10.44
N ILE A 201 2.83 10.12 -11.73
CA ILE A 201 2.02 9.04 -12.28
C ILE A 201 2.73 8.34 -13.44
N GLN A 202 2.37 7.08 -13.69
CA GLN A 202 3.00 6.28 -14.75
C GLN A 202 2.01 5.55 -15.65
N ARG A 203 1.06 4.75 -15.15
CA ARG A 203 0.25 3.86 -16.00
C ARG A 203 -0.91 4.59 -16.66
N VAL A 204 -0.57 5.38 -17.66
CA VAL A 204 -1.49 6.10 -18.56
C VAL A 204 -1.41 5.49 -19.96
N HIS A 205 -2.53 5.47 -20.67
CA HIS A 205 -2.61 4.92 -22.03
C HIS A 205 -1.51 5.47 -22.94
N TYR A 206 -0.84 4.60 -23.70
CA TYR A 206 0.35 4.95 -24.49
C TYR A 206 0.08 6.06 -25.53
N SER A 207 -1.11 6.09 -26.13
CA SER A 207 -1.52 7.17 -27.05
C SER A 207 -1.59 8.54 -26.36
N ILE A 208 -2.01 8.58 -25.09
CA ILE A 208 -2.05 9.82 -24.30
C ILE A 208 -0.61 10.25 -23.97
N LYS A 209 0.24 9.31 -23.52
CA LYS A 209 1.67 9.58 -23.32
C LYS A 209 2.32 10.15 -24.57
N LYS A 210 2.05 9.56 -25.75
CA LYS A 210 2.57 10.04 -27.04
C LYS A 210 2.09 11.46 -27.36
N HIS A 211 0.80 11.74 -27.17
CA HIS A 211 0.23 13.08 -27.39
C HIS A 211 0.85 14.13 -26.44
N PHE A 212 0.90 13.83 -25.14
CA PHE A 212 1.44 14.73 -24.12
C PHE A 212 2.95 14.94 -24.30
N ALA A 213 3.69 13.91 -24.72
CA ALA A 213 5.10 14.03 -25.06
C ALA A 213 5.32 14.93 -26.28
N ALA A 214 4.49 14.81 -27.32
CA ALA A 214 4.58 15.63 -28.53
C ALA A 214 4.29 17.13 -28.26
N THR A 215 3.36 17.42 -27.33
CA THR A 215 3.00 18.79 -26.93
C THR A 215 3.80 19.31 -25.74
N ARG A 216 4.78 18.55 -25.23
CA ARG A 216 5.53 18.82 -23.99
C ARG A 216 4.61 19.15 -22.80
N SER A 217 3.51 18.42 -22.66
CA SER A 217 2.49 18.61 -21.62
C SER A 217 2.45 17.46 -20.61
N LEU A 218 3.51 16.64 -20.54
CA LEU A 218 3.67 15.59 -19.52
C LEU A 218 3.73 16.13 -18.09
N GLU A 219 4.02 17.42 -17.92
CA GLU A 219 3.94 18.14 -16.66
C GLU A 219 2.79 19.14 -16.74
N PHE A 220 1.82 19.02 -15.85
CA PHE A 220 0.59 19.82 -15.86
C PHE A 220 0.06 20.05 -14.44
N MET A 221 -0.72 21.12 -14.26
CA MET A 221 -1.49 21.31 -13.04
C MET A 221 -2.77 20.50 -13.15
N TRP A 222 -2.91 19.47 -12.32
CA TRP A 222 -4.09 18.63 -12.31
C TRP A 222 -5.15 19.23 -11.39
N ARG A 223 -6.19 19.81 -12.01
CA ARG A 223 -7.34 20.43 -11.35
C ARG A 223 -8.55 19.51 -11.35
N GLN A 224 -9.42 19.63 -10.36
CA GLN A 224 -10.74 19.00 -10.40
C GLN A 224 -11.64 19.68 -11.44
N ALA A 225 -12.46 18.90 -12.16
CA ALA A 225 -13.29 19.42 -13.24
C ALA A 225 -14.34 20.46 -12.79
N TRP A 226 -14.74 20.41 -11.52
CA TRP A 226 -15.73 21.33 -10.92
C TRP A 226 -15.10 22.53 -10.20
N ASP A 227 -13.77 22.62 -10.10
CA ASP A 227 -13.09 23.71 -9.41
C ASP A 227 -12.66 24.79 -10.41
N PRO A 228 -13.28 25.98 -10.42
CA PRO A 228 -12.86 27.07 -11.30
C PRO A 228 -11.61 27.80 -10.77
N ASP A 229 -11.37 27.80 -9.46
CA ASP A 229 -10.54 28.78 -8.76
C ASP A 229 -9.12 28.29 -8.45
N SER A 230 -8.66 27.21 -9.11
CA SER A 230 -7.31 26.61 -8.97
C SER A 230 -6.95 26.12 -7.56
N GLY A 231 -7.88 26.15 -6.60
CA GLY A 231 -7.63 25.78 -5.21
C GLY A 231 -7.24 24.31 -5.04
N THR A 232 -7.66 23.46 -5.96
CA THR A 232 -7.37 22.02 -6.00
C THR A 232 -6.17 21.64 -6.86
N ASP A 233 -5.48 22.62 -7.45
CA ASP A 233 -4.37 22.36 -8.37
C ASP A 233 -3.18 21.70 -7.64
N ILE A 234 -2.73 20.58 -8.19
CA ILE A 234 -1.49 19.91 -7.81
C ILE A 234 -0.61 19.74 -9.04
N PHE A 235 0.71 19.92 -8.88
CA PHE A 235 1.65 19.69 -9.97
C PHE A 235 1.77 18.18 -10.23
N CYS A 236 1.41 17.72 -11.42
CA CYS A 236 1.47 16.33 -11.81
C CYS A 236 2.56 16.11 -12.86
N HIS A 237 3.47 15.18 -12.58
CA HIS A 237 4.48 14.70 -13.52
C HIS A 237 4.07 13.32 -14.06
N MET A 238 3.76 13.24 -15.34
CA MET A 238 3.52 11.97 -16.04
C MET A 238 4.84 11.43 -16.61
N MET A 239 5.18 10.21 -16.23
CA MET A 239 6.33 9.52 -16.83
C MET A 239 6.03 9.17 -18.31
N PRO A 240 7.02 9.25 -19.23
CA PRO A 240 6.74 9.27 -20.67
C PRO A 240 6.67 7.88 -21.32
N PHE A 241 7.24 6.87 -20.67
CA PHE A 241 7.54 5.59 -21.30
C PHE A 241 6.69 4.45 -20.73
N TYR A 242 6.93 3.23 -21.23
CA TYR A 242 6.09 2.05 -21.02
C TYR A 242 6.06 1.55 -19.57
N SER A 243 7.22 1.46 -18.92
CA SER A 243 7.36 0.94 -17.55
C SER A 243 8.12 1.92 -16.64
N TYR A 244 8.10 1.66 -15.34
CA TYR A 244 8.93 2.34 -14.34
C TYR A 244 10.26 1.62 -14.05
N ASP A 245 10.53 0.50 -14.73
CA ASP A 245 11.80 -0.21 -14.65
C ASP A 245 12.96 0.61 -15.27
N VAL A 246 14.20 0.27 -14.91
CA VAL A 246 15.40 0.97 -15.41
C VAL A 246 15.47 1.04 -16.95
N PRO A 247 15.18 -0.04 -17.71
CA PRO A 247 15.15 0.03 -19.17
C PRO A 247 14.18 1.06 -19.75
N HIS A 248 13.07 1.36 -19.09
CA HIS A 248 12.08 2.31 -19.59
C HIS A 248 12.09 3.65 -18.85
N THR A 249 13.09 3.95 -18.01
CA THR A 249 13.16 5.24 -17.30
C THR A 249 14.29 6.15 -17.78
N CYS A 250 15.39 5.60 -18.27
CA CYS A 250 16.57 6.40 -18.64
C CYS A 250 16.32 7.26 -19.89
N GLY A 251 15.54 6.77 -20.86
CA GLY A 251 15.34 7.40 -22.16
C GLY A 251 14.48 6.52 -23.07
N PRO A 252 14.32 6.92 -24.34
CA PRO A 252 13.40 6.24 -25.26
C PRO A 252 13.91 4.89 -25.77
N ASP A 253 15.22 4.60 -25.67
CA ASP A 253 15.79 3.34 -26.16
C ASP A 253 16.09 2.36 -25.00
N PRO A 254 15.23 1.34 -24.78
CA PRO A 254 15.42 0.41 -23.68
C PRO A 254 16.61 -0.54 -23.89
N LYS A 255 17.08 -0.74 -25.13
CA LYS A 255 18.31 -1.49 -25.41
C LYS A 255 19.52 -0.76 -24.86
N ILE A 256 19.52 0.57 -24.90
CA ILE A 256 20.58 1.40 -24.30
C ILE A 256 20.40 1.45 -22.78
N CYS A 257 19.19 1.80 -22.31
CA CYS A 257 18.92 1.96 -20.88
C CYS A 257 19.18 0.70 -20.05
N CYS A 258 18.88 -0.48 -20.59
CA CYS A 258 19.15 -1.74 -19.90
C CYS A 258 20.65 -1.94 -19.61
N GLN A 259 21.54 -1.36 -20.42
CA GLN A 259 22.98 -1.43 -20.18
C GLN A 259 23.45 -0.52 -19.01
N PHE A 260 22.55 0.26 -18.42
CA PHE A 260 22.76 1.07 -17.22
C PHE A 260 21.94 0.54 -16.03
N ASP A 261 21.38 -0.67 -16.16
CA ASP A 261 20.93 -1.46 -15.03
C ASP A 261 22.06 -2.42 -14.59
N PHE A 262 22.82 -2.03 -13.56
CA PHE A 262 23.96 -2.82 -13.10
C PHE A 262 23.58 -4.07 -12.28
N ARG A 263 22.30 -4.32 -11.99
CA ARG A 263 21.85 -5.65 -11.49
C ARG A 263 21.92 -6.72 -12.57
N ARG A 264 21.90 -6.30 -13.84
CA ARG A 264 21.94 -7.18 -15.02
C ARG A 264 23.36 -7.43 -15.53
N LEU A 265 24.39 -7.14 -14.72
CA LEU A 265 25.77 -7.45 -15.05
C LEU A 265 25.94 -8.94 -15.36
N PRO A 266 26.79 -9.30 -16.34
CA PRO A 266 27.06 -10.70 -16.70
C PRO A 266 27.44 -11.55 -15.48
N GLY A 267 27.01 -12.81 -15.46
CA GLY A 267 27.18 -13.72 -14.33
C GLY A 267 26.02 -13.71 -13.33
N GLY A 268 25.06 -12.80 -13.48
CA GLY A 268 23.80 -12.78 -12.73
C GLY A 268 22.71 -13.68 -13.31
N ARG A 269 21.58 -13.80 -12.57
CA ARG A 269 20.38 -14.53 -13.03
C ARG A 269 19.48 -13.72 -13.97
N ILE A 270 19.69 -12.41 -14.07
CA ILE A 270 18.85 -11.48 -14.80
C ILE A 270 19.68 -10.85 -15.91
N ASN A 271 19.18 -10.92 -17.14
CA ASN A 271 19.86 -10.40 -18.32
C ASN A 271 19.03 -9.31 -19.01
N CYS A 272 19.65 -8.57 -19.92
CA CYS A 272 18.95 -7.65 -20.80
C CYS A 272 18.26 -8.39 -21.95
N PRO A 273 16.92 -8.27 -22.11
CA PRO A 273 16.19 -8.91 -23.22
C PRO A 273 16.72 -8.50 -24.60
N TRP A 274 17.27 -7.28 -24.73
CA TRP A 274 17.80 -6.74 -25.98
C TRP A 274 19.21 -7.22 -26.35
N LYS A 275 19.70 -8.29 -25.71
CA LYS A 275 20.98 -8.98 -26.02
C LYS A 275 22.25 -8.12 -25.90
N THR A 276 22.16 -6.93 -25.32
CA THR A 276 23.32 -6.10 -25.00
C THR A 276 23.41 -5.93 -23.49
N PRO A 277 24.33 -6.64 -22.81
CA PRO A 277 24.44 -6.56 -21.37
C PRO A 277 25.08 -5.24 -20.91
N PRO A 278 24.83 -4.81 -19.66
CA PRO A 278 25.58 -3.74 -19.03
C PRO A 278 27.07 -4.12 -18.89
N ARG A 279 27.92 -3.09 -18.90
CA ARG A 279 29.37 -3.19 -18.66
C ARG A 279 29.71 -2.39 -17.43
N ALA A 280 30.58 -2.92 -16.56
CA ALA A 280 31.11 -2.14 -15.44
C ALA A 280 31.84 -0.89 -15.96
N ILE A 281 31.66 0.23 -15.26
CA ILE A 281 32.22 1.52 -15.63
C ILE A 281 33.67 1.59 -15.15
N THR A 282 34.57 1.77 -16.09
CA THR A 282 36.02 1.88 -15.91
C THR A 282 36.49 3.22 -16.46
N GLU A 283 37.69 3.66 -16.08
CA GLU A 283 38.29 4.88 -16.61
C GLU A 283 38.43 4.83 -18.14
N SER A 284 38.68 3.64 -18.70
CA SER A 284 38.79 3.44 -20.15
C SER A 284 37.47 3.55 -20.93
N ASN A 285 36.31 3.34 -20.29
CA ASN A 285 35.01 3.35 -20.98
C ASN A 285 34.08 4.47 -20.51
N VAL A 286 34.38 5.17 -19.41
CA VAL A 286 33.46 6.13 -18.79
C VAL A 286 33.02 7.24 -19.75
N ALA A 287 33.92 7.73 -20.62
CA ALA A 287 33.60 8.76 -21.60
C ALA A 287 32.55 8.29 -22.64
N GLU A 288 32.75 7.11 -23.24
CA GLU A 288 31.81 6.50 -24.19
C GLU A 288 30.46 6.25 -23.51
N ARG A 289 30.48 5.66 -22.31
CA ARG A 289 29.28 5.28 -21.54
C ARG A 289 28.50 6.50 -21.06
N ALA A 290 29.18 7.54 -20.59
CA ALA A 290 28.56 8.78 -20.14
C ALA A 290 27.87 9.50 -21.30
N ASN A 291 28.51 9.58 -22.47
CA ASN A 291 27.89 10.17 -23.66
C ASN A 291 26.66 9.38 -24.12
N LEU A 292 26.72 8.05 -24.10
CA LEU A 292 25.58 7.21 -24.46
C LEU A 292 24.39 7.38 -23.50
N LEU A 293 24.64 7.46 -22.20
CA LEU A 293 23.61 7.71 -21.19
C LEU A 293 23.05 9.14 -21.30
N LEU A 294 23.93 10.12 -21.50
CA LEU A 294 23.56 11.53 -21.61
C LEU A 294 22.71 11.79 -22.85
N ASP A 295 22.97 11.11 -23.97
CA ASP A 295 22.11 11.15 -25.15
C ASP A 295 20.67 10.71 -24.81
N GLN A 296 20.51 9.62 -24.04
CA GLN A 296 19.20 9.16 -23.59
C GLN A 296 18.51 10.18 -22.68
N TYR A 297 19.25 10.78 -21.73
CA TYR A 297 18.73 11.84 -20.87
C TYR A 297 18.32 13.09 -21.65
N ARG A 298 19.09 13.49 -22.66
CA ARG A 298 18.77 14.62 -23.55
C ARG A 298 17.58 14.32 -24.45
N LYS A 299 17.40 13.07 -24.91
CA LYS A 299 16.20 12.66 -25.64
C LYS A 299 14.97 12.70 -24.74
N LYS A 300 15.09 12.23 -23.49
CA LYS A 300 14.01 12.33 -22.50
C LYS A 300 13.69 13.78 -22.14
N SER A 301 14.70 14.64 -21.99
CA SER A 301 14.51 16.06 -21.62
C SER A 301 13.67 16.82 -22.64
N LYS A 302 13.79 16.50 -23.93
CA LYS A 302 13.00 17.12 -25.01
C LYS A 302 11.49 16.92 -24.89
N LEU A 303 11.05 15.95 -24.08
CA LEU A 303 9.64 15.66 -23.82
C LEU A 303 9.03 16.56 -22.72
N TYR A 304 9.87 17.26 -21.95
CA TYR A 304 9.49 18.12 -20.85
C TYR A 304 9.77 19.59 -21.17
N ARG A 305 9.17 20.50 -20.39
CA ARG A 305 9.38 21.96 -20.55
C ARG A 305 10.59 22.44 -19.74
N SER A 306 10.86 21.78 -18.62
CA SER A 306 11.94 22.18 -17.71
C SER A 306 13.31 21.68 -18.17
N LYS A 307 14.37 22.29 -17.63
CA LYS A 307 15.76 21.82 -17.83
C LYS A 307 16.15 20.70 -16.84
N VAL A 308 15.21 20.26 -16.00
CA VAL A 308 15.41 19.23 -14.98
C VAL A 308 14.70 17.96 -15.45
N VAL A 309 15.42 16.84 -15.46
CA VAL A 309 14.86 15.54 -15.85
C VAL A 309 14.90 14.61 -14.66
N LEU A 310 13.75 14.04 -14.32
CA LEU A 310 13.64 12.96 -13.36
C LEU A 310 13.93 11.61 -14.04
N VAL A 311 14.83 10.81 -13.48
CA VAL A 311 15.16 9.47 -13.96
C VAL A 311 15.08 8.48 -12.80
N PRO A 312 13.95 7.77 -12.65
CA PRO A 312 13.82 6.75 -11.62
C PRO A 312 14.79 5.59 -11.87
N LEU A 313 15.51 5.18 -10.83
CA LEU A 313 16.44 4.05 -10.86
C LEU A 313 15.93 2.99 -9.89
N GLY A 314 15.11 2.09 -10.42
CA GLY A 314 14.36 1.10 -9.65
C GLY A 314 13.65 0.09 -10.54
N ASP A 315 13.05 -0.89 -9.89
CA ASP A 315 12.21 -1.95 -10.45
C ASP A 315 11.55 -2.67 -9.25
N ASP A 316 10.81 -3.74 -9.52
CA ASP A 316 10.14 -4.53 -8.48
C ASP A 316 11.13 -5.20 -7.50
N PHE A 317 10.94 -4.98 -6.20
CA PHE A 317 11.73 -5.58 -5.11
C PHE A 317 13.26 -5.46 -5.31
N ARG A 318 13.70 -4.30 -5.80
CA ARG A 318 15.13 -3.99 -5.99
C ARG A 318 15.82 -3.63 -4.68
N TYR A 319 17.14 -3.67 -4.72
CA TYR A 319 18.02 -3.31 -3.61
C TYR A 319 18.03 -4.34 -2.47
N ASP A 320 17.66 -5.60 -2.78
CA ASP A 320 17.59 -6.72 -1.84
C ASP A 320 18.97 -7.28 -1.48
N LYS A 321 20.01 -7.02 -2.28
CA LYS A 321 21.38 -7.48 -2.06
C LYS A 321 22.37 -6.34 -1.85
N LEU A 322 23.34 -6.50 -0.96
CA LEU A 322 24.38 -5.48 -0.71
C LEU A 322 25.20 -5.16 -1.98
N GLN A 323 25.54 -6.19 -2.77
CA GLN A 323 26.34 -6.02 -3.99
C GLN A 323 25.61 -5.20 -5.06
N GLU A 324 24.27 -5.26 -5.09
CA GLU A 324 23.46 -4.48 -6.02
C GLU A 324 23.49 -2.99 -5.68
N TRP A 325 23.42 -2.62 -4.39
CA TRP A 325 23.58 -1.23 -3.96
C TRP A 325 24.92 -0.66 -4.45
N ASP A 326 26.01 -1.40 -4.24
CA ASP A 326 27.34 -0.95 -4.61
C ASP A 326 27.53 -0.94 -6.13
N ALA A 327 27.06 -1.97 -6.84
CA ALA A 327 27.12 -2.01 -8.29
C ALA A 327 26.33 -0.84 -8.91
N GLN A 328 25.13 -0.53 -8.42
CA GLN A 328 24.38 0.62 -8.92
C GLN A 328 25.06 1.93 -8.55
N PHE A 329 25.48 2.13 -7.30
CA PHE A 329 26.09 3.39 -6.85
C PHE A 329 27.43 3.68 -7.51
N LEU A 330 28.38 2.75 -7.42
CA LEU A 330 29.74 3.01 -7.87
C LEU A 330 29.80 3.27 -9.38
N ASN A 331 28.99 2.56 -10.17
CA ASN A 331 28.95 2.78 -11.62
C ASN A 331 28.27 4.10 -11.99
N TYR A 332 27.12 4.44 -11.39
CA TYR A 332 26.49 5.74 -11.65
C TYR A 332 27.32 6.91 -11.13
N GLN A 333 28.01 6.74 -9.99
CA GLN A 333 28.84 7.77 -9.42
C GLN A 333 30.01 8.10 -10.36
N LYS A 334 30.69 7.09 -10.92
CA LYS A 334 31.72 7.30 -11.96
C LYS A 334 31.18 8.06 -13.17
N LEU A 335 29.99 7.68 -13.65
CA LEU A 335 29.34 8.35 -14.79
C LEU A 335 29.03 9.82 -14.47
N PHE A 336 28.47 10.10 -13.29
CA PHE A 336 28.13 11.45 -12.88
C PHE A 336 29.35 12.30 -12.52
N ASP A 337 30.39 11.73 -11.92
CA ASP A 337 31.64 12.43 -11.65
C ASP A 337 32.30 12.86 -12.96
N TYR A 338 32.34 11.97 -13.96
CA TYR A 338 32.79 12.32 -15.31
C TYR A 338 31.92 13.42 -15.93
N MET A 339 30.59 13.25 -15.95
CA MET A 339 29.68 14.25 -16.53
C MET A 339 29.78 15.62 -15.85
N ASN A 340 29.94 15.65 -14.53
CA ASN A 340 29.99 16.88 -13.74
C ASN A 340 31.35 17.58 -13.85
N SER A 341 32.44 16.86 -14.15
CA SER A 341 33.78 17.42 -14.33
C SER A 341 34.06 17.96 -15.73
N HIS A 342 33.09 17.79 -16.66
CA HIS A 342 33.18 18.18 -18.07
C HIS A 342 32.11 19.26 -18.38
N PRO A 343 32.41 20.57 -18.15
CA PRO A 343 31.44 21.66 -18.30
C PRO A 343 30.83 21.79 -19.69
N GLU A 344 31.53 21.33 -20.73
CA GLU A 344 31.08 21.30 -22.13
C GLU A 344 29.89 20.35 -22.36
N LEU A 345 29.66 19.40 -21.46
CA LEU A 345 28.48 18.53 -21.51
C LEU A 345 27.21 19.23 -20.99
N HIS A 346 27.35 20.39 -20.34
CA HIS A 346 26.25 21.21 -19.82
C HIS A 346 25.23 20.41 -19.00
N VAL A 347 25.70 19.51 -18.15
CA VAL A 347 24.86 18.61 -17.34
C VAL A 347 25.33 18.59 -15.88
N LYS A 348 24.38 18.40 -14.97
CA LYS A 348 24.65 18.10 -13.56
C LYS A 348 23.79 16.93 -13.11
N GLY A 349 24.42 15.79 -12.82
CA GLY A 349 23.74 14.55 -12.44
C GLY A 349 23.92 14.19 -10.96
N ARG A 350 22.88 13.58 -10.36
CA ARG A 350 22.89 12.97 -9.03
C ARG A 350 22.02 11.71 -9.05
N VAL A 351 22.39 10.68 -8.29
CA VAL A 351 21.60 9.42 -8.21
C VAL A 351 20.52 9.55 -7.16
N THR A 352 19.32 9.03 -7.47
CA THR A 352 18.31 8.70 -6.45
C THR A 352 17.71 7.34 -6.79
N TYR A 353 17.69 6.46 -5.80
CA TYR A 353 17.21 5.10 -5.90
C TYR A 353 15.76 4.98 -5.49
N GLN A 354 15.11 3.93 -5.99
CA GLN A 354 13.76 3.59 -5.63
C GLN A 354 13.54 2.07 -5.72
N CYS A 355 12.76 1.52 -4.81
CA CYS A 355 12.15 0.20 -4.96
C CYS A 355 10.65 0.38 -5.28
N GLY A 356 10.12 -0.34 -6.26
CA GLY A 356 8.67 -0.50 -6.47
C GLY A 356 8.24 -1.94 -6.18
N ASN A 357 6.94 -2.20 -6.16
CA ASN A 357 6.36 -3.55 -6.21
C ASN A 357 5.31 -3.52 -7.32
N GLY A 358 5.24 -4.58 -8.13
CA GLY A 358 4.19 -4.73 -9.12
C GLY A 358 4.08 -6.12 -9.73
N HIS A 359 2.87 -6.49 -10.13
CA HIS A 359 2.57 -7.61 -11.02
C HIS A 359 1.52 -7.17 -12.05
N HIS A 360 1.49 -7.80 -13.22
CA HIS A 360 0.55 -7.45 -14.28
C HIS A 360 -0.78 -8.20 -14.12
N TRP A 361 -1.83 -7.68 -14.79
CA TRP A 361 -3.15 -8.29 -15.14
C TRP A 361 -4.33 -7.98 -14.20
N ALA A 362 -5.33 -7.21 -14.68
CA ALA A 362 -6.53 -6.79 -13.95
C ALA A 362 -7.68 -7.83 -13.95
N PHE A 363 -8.27 -8.12 -12.79
CA PHE A 363 -9.55 -8.85 -12.65
C PHE A 363 -10.39 -8.31 -11.46
N TYR A 364 -11.45 -7.57 -11.79
CA TYR A 364 -12.30 -6.82 -10.86
C TYR A 364 -12.90 -7.63 -9.69
N TRP A 365 -12.76 -7.13 -8.47
CA TRP A 365 -13.60 -7.50 -7.32
C TRP A 365 -14.54 -6.36 -6.95
N THR A 366 -15.79 -6.69 -6.62
CA THR A 366 -16.76 -5.76 -6.03
C THR A 366 -16.42 -5.45 -4.57
N GLN A 367 -16.66 -4.20 -4.16
CA GLN A 367 -16.34 -3.69 -2.82
C GLN A 367 -16.94 -4.54 -1.69
N ILE A 368 -16.10 -4.85 -0.69
CA ILE A 368 -16.47 -5.61 0.52
C ILE A 368 -17.03 -4.62 1.58
N PRO A 369 -18.13 -4.92 2.28
CA PRO A 369 -18.79 -4.01 3.24
C PRO A 369 -18.04 -3.86 4.60
N VAL A 370 -16.70 -3.77 4.60
CA VAL A 370 -15.90 -3.59 5.83
C VAL A 370 -15.88 -2.13 6.29
N SER A 371 -15.82 -1.18 5.36
CA SER A 371 -15.66 0.26 5.68
C SER A 371 -16.78 0.84 6.57
N PRO A 372 -18.08 0.55 6.35
CA PRO A 372 -19.15 1.04 7.24
C PRO A 372 -19.04 0.51 8.67
N ASN A 373 -18.62 -0.76 8.83
CA ASN A 373 -18.47 -1.40 10.13
C ASN A 373 -17.33 -0.77 10.95
N ILE A 374 -16.22 -0.40 10.30
CA ILE A 374 -15.12 0.34 10.96
C ILE A 374 -15.66 1.66 11.51
N ARG A 375 -16.37 2.43 10.68
CA ARG A 375 -16.85 3.75 11.10
C ARG A 375 -17.84 3.67 12.25
N GLY A 376 -18.78 2.72 12.20
CA GLY A 376 -19.70 2.46 13.31
C GLY A 376 -18.96 2.10 14.59
N ALA A 377 -17.97 1.20 14.50
CA ALA A 377 -17.18 0.76 15.64
C ALA A 377 -16.38 1.91 16.27
N GLU A 378 -15.76 2.78 15.46
CA GLU A 378 -15.03 3.94 15.94
C GLU A 378 -15.90 4.95 16.70
N ILE A 379 -17.08 5.25 16.16
CA ILE A 379 -18.02 6.20 16.75
C ILE A 379 -18.49 5.66 18.10
N LEU A 380 -18.98 4.42 18.14
CA LEU A 380 -19.48 3.84 19.40
C LEU A 380 -18.36 3.66 20.43
N TYR A 381 -17.18 3.19 20.02
CA TYR A 381 -16.03 3.05 20.91
C TYR A 381 -15.63 4.40 21.51
N SER A 382 -15.59 5.46 20.69
CA SER A 382 -15.23 6.81 21.11
C SER A 382 -16.26 7.44 22.06
N LEU A 383 -17.55 7.16 21.86
CA LEU A 383 -18.62 7.55 22.79
C LEU A 383 -18.50 6.79 24.12
N ALA A 384 -18.33 5.48 24.07
CA ALA A 384 -18.22 4.62 25.24
C ALA A 384 -17.01 4.98 26.11
N ILE A 385 -15.82 5.13 25.52
CA ILE A 385 -14.59 5.48 26.26
C ILE A 385 -14.67 6.87 26.91
N ASN A 386 -15.25 7.86 26.22
CA ASN A 386 -15.38 9.21 26.78
C ASN A 386 -16.37 9.22 27.94
N HIS A 387 -17.48 8.49 27.81
CA HIS A 387 -18.40 8.28 28.91
C HIS A 387 -17.71 7.59 30.11
N ALA A 388 -16.99 6.50 29.86
CA ALA A 388 -16.27 5.75 30.90
C ALA A 388 -15.26 6.62 31.65
N ARG A 389 -14.50 7.45 30.93
CA ARG A 389 -13.56 8.40 31.54
C ARG A 389 -14.24 9.44 32.40
N ARG A 390 -15.34 10.04 31.91
CA ARG A 390 -16.11 11.02 32.69
C ARG A 390 -16.73 10.43 33.95
N ALA A 391 -17.12 9.15 33.89
CA ALA A 391 -17.68 8.41 35.02
C ALA A 391 -16.61 7.82 35.96
N GLY A 392 -15.32 7.94 35.65
CA GLY A 392 -14.24 7.31 36.45
C GLY A 392 -14.15 5.78 36.31
N LEU A 393 -14.80 5.20 35.29
CA LEU A 393 -14.92 3.75 35.06
C LEU A 393 -14.01 3.24 33.94
N GLU A 394 -12.90 3.92 33.66
CA GLU A 394 -11.98 3.57 32.58
C GLU A 394 -11.41 2.15 32.73
N SER A 395 -11.18 1.70 33.97
CA SER A 395 -10.69 0.34 34.27
C SER A 395 -11.69 -0.77 33.95
N LYS A 396 -12.99 -0.45 33.82
CA LYS A 396 -14.05 -1.43 33.51
C LYS A 396 -14.31 -1.58 32.01
N TYR A 397 -13.85 -0.66 31.18
CA TYR A 397 -14.07 -0.68 29.74
C TYR A 397 -12.84 -1.22 28.99
N PRO A 398 -13.00 -2.06 27.95
CA PRO A 398 -11.86 -2.65 27.24
C PRO A 398 -11.04 -1.63 26.44
N LEU A 399 -9.98 -1.11 27.05
CA LEU A 399 -9.03 -0.24 26.34
C LEU A 399 -8.25 -0.98 25.23
N SER A 400 -8.14 -2.30 25.36
CA SER A 400 -7.49 -3.19 24.39
C SER A 400 -8.25 -3.25 23.06
N ASP A 401 -9.55 -2.96 23.05
CA ASP A 401 -10.37 -2.91 21.83
C ASP A 401 -9.89 -1.83 20.83
N TYR A 402 -9.14 -0.81 21.30
CA TYR A 402 -8.51 0.16 20.40
C TYR A 402 -7.45 -0.48 19.48
N ALA A 403 -6.72 -1.49 19.95
CA ALA A 403 -5.75 -2.21 19.13
C ALA A 403 -6.47 -2.96 18.00
N LEU A 404 -7.60 -3.59 18.31
CA LEU A 404 -8.45 -4.28 17.34
C LEU A 404 -9.01 -3.33 16.26
N LEU A 405 -9.42 -2.10 16.64
CA LEU A 405 -9.81 -1.05 15.69
C LEU A 405 -8.64 -0.67 14.77
N THR A 406 -7.46 -0.51 15.34
CA THR A 406 -6.25 -0.15 14.59
C THR A 406 -5.89 -1.24 13.59
N ASP A 407 -5.96 -2.51 14.00
CA ASP A 407 -5.68 -3.64 13.12
C ASP A 407 -6.70 -3.75 11.98
N ALA A 408 -7.99 -3.52 12.28
CA ALA A 408 -9.03 -3.49 11.26
C ALA A 408 -8.80 -2.39 10.21
N ARG A 409 -8.41 -1.17 10.65
CA ARG A 409 -8.03 -0.08 9.72
C ARG A 409 -6.83 -0.45 8.87
N ARG A 410 -5.79 -1.01 9.49
CA ARG A 410 -4.55 -1.40 8.78
C ARG A 410 -4.81 -2.50 7.76
N ASN A 411 -5.66 -3.48 8.08
CA ASN A 411 -6.04 -4.54 7.16
C ASN A 411 -6.90 -4.01 6.01
N LEU A 412 -7.87 -3.13 6.27
CA LEU A 412 -8.63 -2.46 5.22
C LEU A 412 -7.72 -1.60 4.34
N GLY A 413 -6.79 -0.84 4.95
CA GLY A 413 -5.82 -0.03 4.24
C GLY A 413 -4.88 -0.86 3.38
N LEU A 414 -4.44 -2.03 3.87
CA LEU A 414 -3.63 -2.96 3.11
C LEU A 414 -4.40 -3.52 1.90
N PHE A 415 -5.69 -3.81 2.07
CA PHE A 415 -6.56 -4.28 0.99
C PHE A 415 -6.77 -3.24 -0.12
N GLN A 416 -6.49 -1.96 0.13
CA GLN A 416 -6.55 -0.93 -0.92
C GLN A 416 -5.38 -1.03 -1.90
N HIS A 417 -4.37 -1.85 -1.63
CA HIS A 417 -3.23 -2.05 -2.53
C HIS A 417 -3.71 -2.37 -3.95
N HIS A 418 -3.01 -1.84 -4.95
CA HIS A 418 -3.33 -2.02 -6.37
C HIS A 418 -3.22 -3.48 -6.87
N ASP A 419 -2.76 -4.42 -6.04
CA ASP A 419 -2.87 -5.88 -6.29
C ASP A 419 -3.90 -6.62 -5.44
N ALA A 420 -4.51 -5.94 -4.46
CA ALA A 420 -5.42 -6.56 -3.50
C ALA A 420 -6.87 -6.42 -3.95
N ILE A 421 -7.45 -5.21 -3.84
CA ILE A 421 -8.84 -4.92 -4.26
C ILE A 421 -9.08 -5.18 -5.76
N THR A 422 -8.03 -5.09 -6.55
CA THR A 422 -8.04 -5.31 -8.00
C THR A 422 -8.02 -6.79 -8.40
N GLY A 423 -7.85 -7.71 -7.45
CA GLY A 423 -7.85 -9.16 -7.71
C GLY A 423 -6.68 -9.70 -8.51
N THR A 424 -5.59 -8.95 -8.64
CA THR A 424 -4.44 -9.29 -9.50
C THR A 424 -3.36 -10.08 -8.77
N ALA A 425 -3.43 -10.16 -7.44
CA ALA A 425 -2.57 -11.00 -6.65
C ALA A 425 -2.81 -12.50 -6.91
N LYS A 426 -1.82 -13.33 -6.59
CA LYS A 426 -1.95 -14.80 -6.68
C LYS A 426 -3.05 -15.28 -5.73
N GLU A 427 -3.75 -16.34 -6.11
CA GLU A 427 -4.86 -16.96 -5.34
C GLU A 427 -4.58 -17.02 -3.84
N ALA A 428 -3.41 -17.51 -3.48
CA ALA A 428 -2.99 -17.72 -2.12
C ALA A 428 -2.83 -16.38 -1.33
N VAL A 429 -2.46 -15.29 -2.00
CA VAL A 429 -2.41 -13.93 -1.43
C VAL A 429 -3.80 -13.32 -1.29
N VAL A 430 -4.69 -13.59 -2.25
CA VAL A 430 -6.10 -13.19 -2.17
C VAL A 430 -6.77 -13.84 -0.95
N ILE A 431 -6.48 -15.11 -0.68
CA ILE A 431 -6.95 -15.82 0.52
C ILE A 431 -6.46 -15.13 1.81
N ASP A 432 -5.17 -14.76 1.88
CA ASP A 432 -4.61 -14.03 3.04
C ASP A 432 -5.34 -12.69 3.27
N TYR A 433 -5.61 -11.91 2.22
CA TYR A 433 -6.43 -10.69 2.36
C TYR A 433 -7.85 -11.00 2.86
N GLY A 434 -8.49 -12.03 2.33
CA GLY A 434 -9.82 -12.47 2.76
C GLY A 434 -9.86 -12.82 4.25
N VAL A 435 -8.90 -13.60 4.73
CA VAL A 435 -8.77 -13.98 6.15
C VAL A 435 -8.54 -12.77 7.05
N ARG A 436 -7.64 -11.85 6.66
CA ARG A 436 -7.39 -10.60 7.42
C ARG A 436 -8.63 -9.74 7.54
N LEU A 437 -9.39 -9.58 6.46
CA LEU A 437 -10.63 -8.80 6.47
C LEU A 437 -11.72 -9.49 7.29
N LEU A 438 -11.83 -10.82 7.23
CA LEU A 438 -12.79 -11.57 8.03
C LEU A 438 -12.50 -11.45 9.53
N HIS A 439 -11.24 -11.65 9.94
CA HIS A 439 -10.81 -11.40 11.32
C HIS A 439 -11.10 -9.96 11.75
N SER A 440 -10.85 -8.99 10.86
CA SER A 440 -11.15 -7.58 11.13
C SER A 440 -12.64 -7.36 11.36
N LEU A 441 -13.51 -7.95 10.53
CA LEU A 441 -14.96 -7.88 10.70
C LEU A 441 -15.44 -8.47 12.03
N MET A 442 -14.90 -9.63 12.42
CA MET A 442 -15.25 -10.27 13.70
C MET A 442 -14.84 -9.38 14.89
N ASN A 443 -13.63 -8.84 14.85
CA ASN A 443 -13.13 -7.92 15.87
C ASN A 443 -13.97 -6.64 15.95
N LEU A 444 -14.32 -6.04 14.82
CA LEU A 444 -15.17 -4.85 14.77
C LEU A 444 -16.55 -5.11 15.37
N LYS A 445 -17.14 -6.28 15.08
CA LYS A 445 -18.42 -6.66 15.68
C LYS A 445 -18.31 -6.78 17.21
N ARG A 446 -17.25 -7.39 17.73
CA ARG A 446 -17.01 -7.46 19.18
C ARG A 446 -16.97 -6.05 19.80
N ILE A 447 -16.24 -5.14 19.18
CA ILE A 447 -16.13 -3.74 19.63
C ILE A 447 -17.50 -3.06 19.64
N LEU A 448 -18.27 -3.21 18.56
CA LEU A 448 -19.62 -2.65 18.45
C LEU A 448 -20.53 -3.14 19.58
N ILE A 449 -20.52 -4.45 19.86
CA ILE A 449 -21.34 -5.04 20.92
C ILE A 449 -20.89 -4.54 22.29
N ASN A 450 -19.59 -4.55 22.59
CA ASN A 450 -19.07 -4.07 23.87
C ASN A 450 -19.42 -2.60 24.11
N ALA A 451 -19.22 -1.76 23.09
CA ALA A 451 -19.54 -0.35 23.16
C ALA A 451 -21.05 -0.11 23.33
N ALA A 452 -21.88 -0.80 22.55
CA ALA A 452 -23.34 -0.70 22.67
C ALA A 452 -23.83 -1.19 24.04
N HIS A 453 -23.35 -2.34 24.52
CA HIS A 453 -23.69 -2.89 25.83
C HIS A 453 -23.31 -1.91 26.94
N TYR A 454 -22.08 -1.40 26.93
CA TYR A 454 -21.64 -0.39 27.89
C TYR A 454 -22.52 0.86 27.86
N LEU A 455 -22.89 1.36 26.67
CA LEU A 455 -23.70 2.57 26.52
C LEU A 455 -25.16 2.38 26.95
N VAL A 456 -25.76 1.21 26.72
CA VAL A 456 -27.17 0.92 27.02
C VAL A 456 -27.41 0.53 28.49
N VAL A 457 -26.46 -0.12 29.15
CA VAL A 457 -26.62 -0.54 30.56
C VAL A 457 -26.89 0.68 31.45
N ALA A 458 -28.00 0.68 32.19
CA ALA A 458 -28.38 1.82 33.04
C ALA A 458 -27.38 2.05 34.19
N ASP A 459 -26.96 0.96 34.85
CA ASP A 459 -25.98 0.98 35.94
C ASP A 459 -24.60 0.52 35.44
N LYS A 460 -23.73 1.49 35.15
CA LYS A 460 -22.40 1.22 34.57
C LYS A 460 -21.49 0.41 35.50
N GLU A 461 -21.76 0.37 36.80
CA GLU A 461 -20.98 -0.44 37.74
C GLU A 461 -21.14 -1.94 37.51
N LYS A 462 -22.29 -2.35 36.96
CA LYS A 462 -22.62 -3.75 36.62
C LYS A 462 -22.06 -4.21 35.29
N TYR A 463 -21.51 -3.29 34.48
CA TYR A 463 -20.83 -3.69 33.26
C TYR A 463 -19.57 -4.50 33.61
N HIS A 464 -19.50 -5.72 33.08
CA HIS A 464 -18.32 -6.56 33.17
C HIS A 464 -17.91 -6.99 31.77
N TYR A 465 -16.64 -6.76 31.46
CA TYR A 465 -16.04 -7.24 30.23
C TYR A 465 -15.28 -8.55 30.51
N ASP A 466 -15.75 -9.64 29.91
CA ASP A 466 -15.07 -10.92 29.97
C ASP A 466 -14.40 -11.23 28.63
N HIS A 467 -13.08 -11.39 28.67
CA HIS A 467 -12.27 -11.71 27.50
C HIS A 467 -12.48 -13.15 26.99
N SER A 468 -12.94 -14.06 27.86
CA SER A 468 -13.06 -15.50 27.60
C SER A 468 -14.42 -15.90 27.04
N VAL A 469 -15.40 -14.99 27.07
CA VAL A 469 -16.77 -15.24 26.59
C VAL A 469 -16.81 -15.07 25.07
N PRO A 470 -17.18 -16.14 24.32
CA PRO A 470 -17.35 -16.05 22.87
C PRO A 470 -18.33 -14.94 22.48
N PHE A 471 -18.12 -14.36 21.31
CA PHE A 471 -18.79 -13.17 20.78
C PHE A 471 -20.34 -13.13 20.94
N PHE A 472 -21.03 -14.27 21.00
CA PHE A 472 -22.50 -14.33 21.11
C PHE A 472 -23.06 -14.61 22.50
N SER A 473 -22.27 -15.06 23.48
CA SER A 473 -22.79 -15.27 24.84
C SER A 473 -23.08 -13.94 25.55
N THR A 474 -22.43 -12.86 25.12
CA THR A 474 -22.68 -11.47 25.56
C THR A 474 -24.01 -10.91 25.06
N VAL A 475 -24.52 -11.39 23.92
CA VAL A 475 -25.80 -10.91 23.32
C VAL A 475 -27.02 -11.42 24.08
N THR A 476 -26.91 -12.59 24.71
CA THR A 476 -27.98 -13.15 25.55
C THR A 476 -28.34 -12.27 26.74
N VAL A 477 -27.42 -11.40 27.18
CA VAL A 477 -27.63 -10.48 28.30
C VAL A 477 -28.38 -9.20 27.88
N LEU A 478 -28.36 -8.84 26.58
CA LEU A 478 -29.06 -7.66 26.06
C LEU A 478 -30.58 -7.88 25.84
N TRP A 479 -31.06 -9.11 26.02
CA TRP A 479 -32.48 -9.50 25.86
C TRP A 479 -33.13 -10.01 27.16
N LEU A 480 -32.46 -9.80 28.30
CA LEU A 480 -33.00 -9.91 29.67
C LEU A 480 -32.91 -8.53 30.32
#